data_AF-A0A8S3DNQ5-F1
#
_entry.id   AF-A0A8S3DNQ5-F1
#
_cell.length_a   1.000
_cell.length_b   1.000
_cell.length_c   1.000
_cell.angle_alpha   90.00
_cell.angle_beta   90.00
_cell.angle_gamma   90.00
#
_symmetry.space_group_name_H-M   'P 1'
#
loop_
_entity.id
_entity.type
_entity.pdbx_description
1 polymer ?
#
loop_
_entity_poly.entity_id
_entity_poly.type
_entity_poly.pdbx_seq_one_letter_code
_entity_poly.pdbx_strand_id
1 'polypeptide(L)'
;SHISTEKHAPALIRCLRYKTKILVKWKSLPSEVIEILIAHALSKSVSAVGVFRRVLEYLSSGLVLYDGPGLRIPWQTDEINNIFDKLTDQERNNITHEAQNGLRFMTFGKLNKWLEQYEVPKATKSYQKRPCSDYDNQMSAKRQCIESENIKK
;
A
#
# COMPACT_ATOMS: atom_id res chain seq x y z
N SER A 1 -33.16 0.78 7.71
CA SER A 1 -32.70 1.37 6.44
C SER A 1 -31.46 0.62 5.96
N HIS A 2 -31.65 -0.51 5.27
CA HIS A 2 -30.61 -1.44 4.82
C HIS A 2 -30.02 -1.08 3.45
N ILE A 3 -29.82 0.22 3.16
CA ILE A 3 -29.38 0.70 1.86
C ILE A 3 -28.14 1.57 2.04
N SER A 4 -26.94 0.97 2.11
CA SER A 4 -25.68 1.68 1.74
C SER A 4 -24.40 0.83 1.77
N THR A 5 -24.44 -0.49 1.91
CA THR A 5 -23.20 -1.29 2.00
C THR A 5 -22.63 -1.71 0.65
N GLU A 6 -23.46 -1.89 -0.39
CA GLU A 6 -22.98 -2.37 -1.71
C GLU A 6 -22.18 -1.34 -2.53
N LYS A 7 -22.58 -0.06 -2.50
CA LYS A 7 -21.94 0.98 -3.34
C LYS A 7 -20.52 1.34 -2.90
N HIS A 8 -20.17 1.04 -1.65
CA HIS A 8 -18.88 1.36 -1.06
C HIS A 8 -17.90 0.19 -1.14
N ALA A 9 -18.35 -1.03 -1.49
CA ALA A 9 -17.54 -2.23 -1.46
C ALA A 9 -16.27 -2.15 -2.34
N PRO A 10 -16.25 -1.60 -3.56
CA PRO A 10 -15.02 -1.51 -4.37
C PRO A 10 -14.01 -0.47 -3.83
N ALA A 11 -14.50 0.63 -3.27
CA ALA A 11 -13.68 1.65 -2.60
C ALA A 11 -13.11 1.12 -1.29
N LEU A 12 -13.92 0.36 -0.54
CA LEU A 12 -13.53 -0.37 0.65
C LEU A 12 -12.47 -1.43 0.30
N ILE A 13 -12.67 -2.25 -0.74
CA ILE A 13 -11.70 -3.27 -1.20
C ILE A 13 -10.38 -2.62 -1.63
N ARG A 14 -10.40 -1.50 -2.36
CA ARG A 14 -9.17 -0.73 -2.67
C ARG A 14 -8.55 -0.16 -1.40
N CYS A 15 -9.34 0.41 -0.49
CA CYS A 15 -8.87 0.91 0.80
C CYS A 15 -8.33 -0.21 1.71
N LEU A 16 -8.84 -1.44 1.62
CA LEU A 16 -8.43 -2.64 2.36
C LEU A 16 -7.18 -3.30 1.75
N ARG A 17 -7.05 -3.35 0.42
CA ARG A 17 -5.79 -3.73 -0.27
C ARG A 17 -4.69 -2.70 -0.05
N TYR A 18 -5.10 -1.46 0.11
CA TYR A 18 -4.22 -0.36 0.47
C TYR A 18 -3.87 -0.37 1.96
N LYS A 19 -4.83 -0.72 2.84
CA LYS A 19 -4.61 -1.05 4.24
C LYS A 19 -3.45 -2.03 4.35
N THR A 20 -3.34 -3.08 3.54
CA THR A 20 -2.23 -4.05 3.71
C THR A 20 -0.84 -3.42 3.57
N LYS A 21 -0.64 -2.43 2.69
CA LYS A 21 0.63 -1.70 2.56
C LYS A 21 0.80 -0.59 3.62
N ILE A 22 -0.29 0.11 3.97
CA ILE A 22 -0.28 1.14 5.03
C ILE A 22 -0.11 0.53 6.43
N LEU A 23 -0.73 -0.62 6.68
CA LEU A 23 -0.64 -1.40 7.91
C LEU A 23 0.79 -1.91 8.12
N VAL A 24 1.55 -2.15 7.06
CA VAL A 24 2.99 -2.43 7.17
C VAL A 24 3.74 -1.17 7.62
N LYS A 25 3.39 0.02 7.10
CA LYS A 25 3.96 1.31 7.53
C LYS A 25 3.69 1.64 9.00
N TRP A 26 2.48 1.36 9.49
CA TRP A 26 2.05 1.67 10.85
C TRP A 26 1.73 0.41 11.63
N LYS A 27 2.57 -0.62 11.50
CA LYS A 27 2.36 -1.91 12.18
C LYS A 27 2.26 -1.77 13.71
N SER A 28 2.86 -0.73 14.26
CA SER A 28 2.77 -0.40 15.68
C SER A 28 1.40 0.12 16.09
N LEU A 29 0.61 0.72 15.18
CA LEU A 29 -0.75 1.17 15.49
C LEU A 29 -1.67 -0.04 15.76
N PRO A 30 -2.49 0.01 16.81
CA PRO A 30 -3.54 -0.97 17.02
C PRO A 30 -4.50 -0.99 15.82
N SER A 31 -4.92 -2.19 15.41
CA SER A 31 -5.88 -2.39 14.31
C SER A 31 -7.18 -1.61 14.50
N GLU A 32 -7.63 -1.53 15.75
CA GLU A 32 -8.84 -0.88 16.22
C GLU A 32 -8.80 0.63 15.93
N VAL A 33 -7.65 1.27 16.17
CA VAL A 33 -7.44 2.69 15.85
C VAL A 33 -7.62 2.94 14.36
N ILE A 34 -6.98 2.10 13.53
CA ILE A 34 -6.99 2.27 12.08
C ILE A 34 -8.41 2.11 11.53
N GLU A 35 -9.18 1.18 12.06
CA GLU A 35 -10.57 0.97 11.67
C GLU A 35 -11.46 2.18 11.98
N ILE A 36 -11.33 2.75 13.18
CA ILE A 36 -12.07 3.94 13.58
C ILE A 36 -11.69 5.13 12.70
N LEU A 37 -10.40 5.35 12.46
CA LEU A 37 -9.93 6.45 11.60
C LEU A 37 -10.49 6.32 10.18
N ILE A 38 -10.55 5.10 9.64
CA ILE A 38 -11.13 4.86 8.32
C ILE A 38 -12.64 5.08 8.32
N ALA A 39 -13.35 4.64 9.36
CA ALA A 39 -14.79 4.88 9.49
C ALA A 39 -15.09 6.40 9.55
N HIS A 40 -14.32 7.15 10.34
CA HIS A 40 -14.41 8.61 10.40
C HIS A 40 -14.08 9.24 9.04
N ALA A 41 -13.05 8.78 8.34
CA ALA A 41 -12.69 9.28 7.03
C ALA A 41 -13.75 9.00 5.96
N LEU A 42 -14.37 7.81 5.99
CA LEU A 42 -15.48 7.44 5.10
C LEU A 42 -16.72 8.32 5.30
N SER A 43 -16.96 8.81 6.52
CA SER A 43 -18.04 9.78 6.77
C SER A 43 -17.83 11.13 6.07
N LYS A 44 -16.59 11.45 5.69
CA LYS A 44 -16.19 12.74 5.07
C LYS A 44 -15.83 12.62 3.59
N SER A 45 -15.55 11.42 3.09
CA SER A 45 -15.16 11.18 1.70
C SER A 45 -15.57 9.79 1.25
N VAL A 46 -16.13 9.72 0.03
CA VAL A 46 -16.45 8.45 -0.65
C VAL A 46 -15.33 7.94 -1.54
N SER A 47 -14.33 8.78 -1.85
CA SER A 47 -13.19 8.39 -2.69
C SER A 47 -12.09 7.73 -1.85
N ALA A 48 -11.48 6.65 -2.35
CA ALA A 48 -10.40 5.95 -1.64
C ALA A 48 -9.19 6.88 -1.36
N VAL A 49 -8.84 7.74 -2.31
CA VAL A 49 -7.77 8.73 -2.15
C VAL A 49 -8.13 9.77 -1.09
N GLY A 50 -9.37 10.25 -1.09
CA GLY A 50 -9.85 11.20 -0.08
C GLY A 50 -9.92 10.57 1.31
N VAL A 51 -10.42 9.34 1.44
CA VAL A 51 -10.43 8.60 2.72
C VAL A 51 -9.02 8.48 3.26
N PHE A 52 -8.07 8.07 2.42
CA PHE A 52 -6.70 7.95 2.85
C PHE A 52 -6.06 9.29 3.24
N ARG A 53 -6.29 10.34 2.45
CA ARG A 53 -5.83 11.69 2.78
C ARG A 53 -6.31 12.09 4.17
N ARG A 54 -7.58 11.84 4.50
CA ARG A 54 -8.13 12.14 5.84
C ARG A 54 -7.43 11.35 6.94
N VAL A 55 -7.15 10.06 6.72
CA VAL A 55 -6.41 9.25 7.70
C VAL A 55 -5.00 9.83 7.94
N LEU A 56 -4.31 10.25 6.88
CA LEU A 56 -3.02 10.92 7.02
C LEU A 56 -3.14 12.28 7.72
N GLU A 57 -4.16 13.07 7.42
CA GLU A 57 -4.43 14.35 8.10
C GLU A 57 -4.58 14.14 9.60
N TYR A 58 -5.40 13.16 10.03
CA TYR A 58 -5.55 12.83 11.44
C TYR A 58 -4.20 12.49 12.08
N LEU A 59 -3.43 11.57 11.51
CA LEU A 59 -2.14 11.17 12.09
C LEU A 59 -1.09 12.28 12.06
N SER A 60 -1.03 13.07 10.97
CA SER A 60 -0.07 14.16 10.80
C SER A 60 -0.29 15.32 11.77
N SER A 61 -1.53 15.49 12.26
CA SER A 61 -1.90 16.50 13.25
C SER A 61 -1.37 16.21 14.66
N GLY A 62 -0.69 15.07 14.84
CA GLY A 62 -0.18 14.65 16.14
C GLY A 62 -1.21 13.91 16.99
N LEU A 63 -2.25 13.31 16.37
CA LEU A 63 -3.30 12.55 17.07
C LEU A 63 -2.75 11.53 18.09
N VAL A 64 -1.62 10.89 17.74
CA VAL A 64 -1.00 9.80 18.51
C VAL A 64 0.08 10.30 19.48
N LEU A 65 0.42 11.59 19.47
CA LEU A 65 1.41 12.16 20.39
C LEU A 65 0.87 12.16 21.83
N TYR A 66 1.78 12.20 22.81
CA TYR A 66 1.42 12.16 24.23
C TYR A 66 0.53 13.35 24.64
N ASP A 67 0.80 14.52 24.07
CA ASP A 67 0.06 15.78 24.21
C ASP A 67 -0.96 16.02 23.08
N GLY A 68 -1.17 15.01 22.23
CA GLY A 68 -2.10 15.06 21.12
C GLY A 68 -3.57 15.03 21.57
N PRO A 69 -4.51 15.38 20.68
CA PRO A 69 -5.94 15.34 21.00
C PRO A 69 -6.48 13.93 21.30
N GLY A 70 -5.73 12.88 20.97
CA GLY A 70 -6.11 11.48 21.17
C GLY A 70 -7.37 11.04 20.40
N LEU A 71 -7.82 9.80 20.61
CA LEU A 71 -8.91 9.21 19.84
C LEU A 71 -10.01 8.73 20.77
N ARG A 72 -11.17 9.41 20.72
CA ARG A 72 -12.35 8.96 21.45
C ARG A 72 -12.93 7.71 20.81
N ILE A 73 -12.98 6.64 21.59
CA ILE A 73 -13.58 5.37 21.20
C ILE A 73 -15.08 5.40 21.57
N PRO A 74 -16.02 5.23 20.62
CA PRO A 74 -17.46 5.37 20.89
C PRO A 74 -18.01 4.44 21.98
N TRP A 75 -17.34 3.30 22.20
CA TRP A 75 -17.73 2.29 23.19
C TRP A 75 -16.91 2.33 24.48
N GLN A 76 -15.92 3.23 24.60
CA GLN A 76 -15.11 3.37 25.81
C GLN A 76 -15.48 4.67 26.51
N THR A 77 -15.93 4.55 27.76
CA THR A 77 -16.67 5.63 28.41
C THR A 77 -15.79 6.83 28.79
N ASP A 78 -14.50 6.66 29.15
CA ASP A 78 -13.77 7.77 29.82
C ASP A 78 -12.28 7.98 29.46
N GLU A 79 -11.65 7.21 28.57
CA GLU A 79 -10.21 7.38 28.29
C GLU A 79 -9.91 7.53 26.80
N ILE A 80 -9.71 8.78 26.36
CA ILE A 80 -9.30 9.16 25.00
C ILE A 80 -7.90 8.60 24.65
N ASN A 81 -7.08 8.24 25.65
CA ASN A 81 -5.66 7.92 25.49
C ASN A 81 -5.25 6.45 25.71
N ASN A 82 -6.09 5.61 26.34
CA ASN A 82 -5.70 4.23 26.70
C ASN A 82 -5.32 3.36 25.49
N ILE A 83 -5.96 3.60 24.34
CA ILE A 83 -5.69 2.82 23.13
C ILE A 83 -4.28 3.04 22.56
N PHE A 84 -3.66 4.20 22.85
CA PHE A 84 -2.33 4.53 22.37
C PHE A 84 -1.23 4.17 23.37
N ASP A 85 -1.54 3.82 24.62
CA ASP A 85 -0.55 3.56 25.68
C ASP A 85 0.42 2.42 25.35
N LYS A 86 0.06 1.56 24.40
CA LYS A 86 0.94 0.51 23.86
C LYS A 86 2.04 1.03 22.94
N LEU A 87 1.97 2.29 22.50
CA LEU A 87 2.94 2.93 21.62
C LEU A 87 4.00 3.66 22.45
N THR A 88 5.26 3.39 22.14
CA THR A 88 6.39 4.18 22.62
C THR A 88 6.39 5.58 22.03
N ASP A 89 7.00 6.56 22.71
CA ASP A 89 7.14 7.93 22.20
C ASP A 89 7.85 7.96 20.83
N GLN A 90 8.83 7.08 20.63
CA GLN A 90 9.51 6.94 19.35
C GLN A 90 8.55 6.48 18.24
N GLU A 91 7.70 5.49 18.51
CA GLU A 91 6.70 5.03 17.54
C GLU A 91 5.67 6.12 17.23
N ARG A 92 5.21 6.85 18.24
CA ARG A 92 4.27 7.98 18.07
C ARG A 92 4.84 9.06 17.17
N ASN A 93 6.10 9.45 17.42
CA ASN A 93 6.82 10.43 16.61
C ASN A 93 7.04 9.93 15.18
N ASN A 94 7.47 8.68 15.03
CA ASN A 94 7.68 8.06 13.72
C ASN A 94 6.37 8.01 12.90
N ILE A 95 5.25 7.62 13.51
CA ILE A 95 3.94 7.58 12.85
C ILE A 95 3.53 8.98 12.38
N THR A 96 3.64 9.98 13.25
CA THR A 96 3.27 11.37 12.96
C THR A 96 4.12 11.94 11.83
N HIS A 97 5.44 11.77 11.91
CA HIS A 97 6.39 12.19 10.87
C HIS A 97 6.12 11.48 9.52
N GLU A 98 5.88 10.17 9.55
CA GLU A 98 5.55 9.41 8.33
C GLU A 98 4.24 9.87 7.70
N ALA A 99 3.24 10.20 8.51
CA ALA A 99 1.97 10.73 8.01
C ALA A 99 2.15 12.10 7.34
N GLN A 100 2.94 13.00 7.95
CA GLN A 100 3.28 14.31 7.38
C GLN A 100 4.02 14.15 6.04
N ASN A 101 4.99 13.24 5.98
CA ASN A 101 5.68 12.92 4.73
C ASN A 101 4.71 12.37 3.68
N GLY A 102 3.83 11.44 4.06
CA GLY A 102 2.81 10.89 3.16
C GLY A 102 1.89 11.96 2.55
N LEU A 103 1.46 12.94 3.35
CA LEU A 103 0.69 14.09 2.84
C LEU A 103 1.50 14.88 1.81
N ARG A 104 2.78 15.16 2.10
CA ARG A 104 3.67 15.86 1.16
C ARG A 104 3.79 15.10 -0.16
N PHE A 105 4.00 13.79 -0.13
CA PHE A 105 4.00 12.96 -1.34
C PHE A 105 2.68 13.02 -2.10
N MET A 106 1.55 13.05 -1.39
CA MET A 106 0.23 13.16 -2.01
C MET A 106 0.01 14.52 -2.69
N THR A 107 0.41 15.62 -2.06
CA THR A 107 0.34 16.97 -2.63
C THR A 107 1.12 17.07 -3.94
N PHE A 108 2.24 16.37 -4.05
CA PHE A 108 3.06 16.33 -5.28
C PHE A 108 2.70 15.19 -6.24
N GLY A 109 1.62 14.45 -6.02
CA GLY A 109 1.22 13.33 -6.89
C GLY A 109 2.20 12.14 -6.90
N LYS A 110 3.07 12.03 -5.90
CA LYS A 110 4.13 11.01 -5.78
C LYS A 110 3.80 9.91 -4.77
N LEU A 111 2.52 9.68 -4.48
CA LEU A 111 2.08 8.71 -3.47
C LEU A 111 2.62 7.29 -3.71
N ASN A 112 2.71 6.85 -4.95
CA ASN A 112 3.24 5.52 -5.30
C ASN A 112 4.68 5.32 -4.78
N LYS A 113 5.54 6.33 -4.89
CA LYS A 113 6.93 6.27 -4.39
C LYS A 113 7.00 6.12 -2.87
N TRP A 114 6.12 6.80 -2.15
CA TRP A 114 6.06 6.69 -0.68
C TRP A 114 5.58 5.31 -0.23
N LEU A 115 4.77 4.63 -1.05
CA LEU A 115 4.31 3.27 -0.78
C LEU A 115 5.33 2.20 -1.15
N GLU A 116 6.11 2.43 -2.20
CA GLU A 116 7.18 1.53 -2.66
C GLU A 116 8.29 1.37 -1.62
N GLN A 117 8.52 2.37 -0.78
CA GLN A 117 9.51 2.33 0.31
C GLN A 117 9.30 1.20 1.34
N TYR A 118 8.14 0.53 1.32
CA TYR A 118 7.74 -0.50 2.29
C TYR A 118 7.38 -1.82 1.63
N GLU A 119 7.64 -1.96 0.33
CA GLU A 119 7.64 -3.28 -0.28
C GLU A 119 8.83 -4.06 0.30
N VAL A 120 8.54 -5.12 1.06
CA VAL A 120 9.51 -6.16 1.40
C VAL A 120 10.24 -6.51 0.10
N PRO A 121 11.59 -6.61 0.08
CA PRO A 121 12.33 -6.90 -1.14
C PRO A 121 11.64 -8.06 -1.85
N LYS A 122 11.08 -7.78 -3.03
CA LYS A 122 10.56 -8.86 -3.88
C LYS A 122 11.75 -9.76 -4.07
N ALA A 123 11.69 -10.97 -3.51
CA ALA A 123 12.66 -12.01 -3.83
C ALA A 123 12.83 -11.93 -5.34
N THR A 124 14.04 -11.59 -5.78
CA THR A 124 14.33 -11.37 -7.18
C THR A 124 14.03 -12.70 -7.86
N LYS A 125 12.83 -12.87 -8.39
CA LYS A 125 12.62 -13.76 -9.50
C LYS A 125 13.45 -13.11 -10.58
N SER A 126 14.69 -13.57 -10.70
CA SER A 126 15.49 -13.39 -11.88
C SER A 126 14.60 -13.83 -13.03
N TYR A 127 13.92 -12.87 -13.64
CA TYR A 127 13.61 -12.97 -15.04
C TYR A 127 14.98 -12.99 -15.71
N GLN A 128 15.61 -14.17 -15.73
CA GLN A 128 16.55 -14.48 -16.78
C GLN A 128 15.75 -14.23 -18.05
N LYS A 129 16.05 -13.10 -18.70
CA LYS A 129 15.66 -12.88 -20.08
C LYS A 129 16.12 -14.14 -20.80
N ARG A 130 15.20 -15.02 -21.18
CA ARG A 130 15.50 -15.98 -22.23
C ARG A 130 15.94 -15.13 -23.41
N PRO A 131 17.17 -15.28 -23.94
CA PRO A 131 17.54 -14.63 -25.18
C PRO A 131 16.50 -15.05 -26.21
N CYS A 132 15.78 -14.08 -26.75
CA CYS A 132 14.93 -14.33 -27.91
C CYS A 132 15.83 -14.18 -29.13
N SER A 133 16.49 -15.26 -29.54
CA SER A 133 17.08 -15.41 -30.89
C SER A 133 17.63 -16.83 -31.07
N ASP A 134 16.83 -17.77 -31.55
CA ASP A 134 17.35 -19.06 -32.06
C ASP A 134 16.39 -19.76 -33.05
N TYR A 135 15.55 -19.00 -33.78
CA TYR A 135 14.72 -19.59 -34.85
C TYR A 135 15.30 -19.44 -36.27
N ASP A 136 16.31 -18.58 -36.47
CA ASP A 136 16.89 -18.38 -37.82
C ASP A 136 18.10 -19.27 -38.12
N ASN A 137 18.85 -19.73 -37.10
CA ASN A 137 20.02 -20.58 -37.32
C ASN A 137 19.67 -22.06 -37.61
N GLN A 138 18.49 -22.54 -37.19
CA GLN A 138 18.08 -23.93 -37.47
C GLN A 138 17.53 -24.13 -38.89
N MET A 139 17.01 -23.09 -39.56
CA MET A 139 16.57 -23.21 -40.96
C MET A 139 17.73 -23.12 -41.95
N SER A 140 18.77 -22.32 -41.68
CA SER A 140 19.95 -22.24 -42.56
C SER A 140 20.82 -23.51 -42.50
N ALA A 141 20.98 -24.11 -41.32
CA ALA A 141 21.73 -25.37 -41.19
C ALA A 141 21.02 -26.55 -41.89
N LYS A 142 19.68 -26.62 -41.84
CA LYS A 142 18.93 -27.66 -42.57
C LYS A 142 18.94 -27.45 -44.10
N ARG A 143 19.01 -26.22 -44.60
CA ARG A 143 19.13 -25.96 -46.04
C ARG A 143 20.49 -26.39 -46.60
N GLN A 144 21.58 -26.21 -45.83
CA GLN A 144 22.92 -26.63 -46.27
C GLN A 144 23.12 -28.16 -46.26
N CYS A 145 22.50 -28.90 -45.32
CA CYS A 145 22.59 -30.36 -45.33
C CYS A 145 21.86 -31.00 -46.53
N ILE A 146 20.69 -30.47 -46.91
CA ILE A 146 19.89 -31.03 -48.02
C ILE A 146 20.58 -30.81 -49.38
N GLU A 147 21.28 -29.68 -49.56
CA GLU A 147 21.99 -29.41 -50.82
C GLU A 147 23.27 -30.25 -50.98
N SER A 148 23.89 -30.68 -49.87
CA SER A 148 25.09 -31.53 -49.89
C SER A 148 24.83 -33.01 -50.17
N GLU A 149 23.59 -33.49 -50.00
CA GLU A 149 23.20 -34.88 -50.29
C GLU A 149 22.76 -35.11 -51.74
N ASN A 150 22.48 -34.06 -52.52
CA ASN A 150 22.04 -34.18 -53.92
C ASN A 150 23.18 -34.09 -54.96
N ILE A 151 24.45 -34.01 -54.53
CA ILE A 151 25.63 -33.95 -55.42
C ILE A 151 26.44 -35.27 -55.38
N LYS A 152 25.98 -36.31 -54.69
CA LYS A 152 26.61 -37.64 -54.66
C LYS A 152 25.69 -38.78 -55.11
N LYS A 153 24.87 -38.56 -56.14
CA LYS A 153 24.28 -39.62 -56.97
C LYS A 153 24.55 -39.35 -58.43
#